data_AF-A0A918SJE1-F1
#
_entry.id   AF-A0A918SJE1-F1
#
_cell.length_a   1.000
_cell.length_b   1.000
_cell.length_c   1.000
_cell.angle_alpha   90.00
_cell.angle_beta   90.00
_cell.angle_gamma   90.00
#
_symmetry.space_group_name_H-M   'P 1'
#
loop_
_entity.id
_entity.type
_entity.pdbx_description
1 polymer ?
#
loop_
_entity_poly.entity_id
_entity_poly.type
_entity_poly.pdbx_seq_one_letter_code
_entity_poly.pdbx_strand_id
1 'polypeptide(L)'
;MHINHMQKALTTMNIRLKEVISQIHGASGLKLIRAILAGERDPKVLVEMCDSRILKTKKDLVIKSLKGHYNEAGLFALEQAVTCYDFYQVQIARWDEQLEEVLKKISSDKPIQDYNKKPR
;
A
#
# COMPACT_ATOMS: atom_id res chain seq x y z
N MET A 1 8.41 -2.73 7.60
CA MET A 1 9.42 -3.68 7.08
C MET A 1 9.16 -4.10 5.63
N HIS A 2 7.97 -4.65 5.30
CA HIS A 2 7.67 -5.16 3.95
C HIS A 2 7.63 -4.12 2.83
N ILE A 3 7.28 -2.86 3.14
CA ILE A 3 7.33 -1.75 2.19
C ILE A 3 8.76 -1.56 1.63
N ASN A 4 9.78 -1.63 2.49
CA ASN A 4 11.17 -1.50 2.06
C ASN A 4 11.61 -2.71 1.22
N HIS A 5 11.08 -3.90 1.48
CA HIS A 5 11.34 -5.09 0.67
C HIS A 5 10.71 -4.96 -0.72
N MET A 6 9.47 -4.46 -0.82
CA MET A 6 8.84 -4.14 -2.10
C MET A 6 9.68 -3.11 -2.87
N GLN A 7 10.12 -2.04 -2.23
CA GLN A 7 10.99 -1.02 -2.86
C GLN A 7 12.32 -1.60 -3.33
N LYS A 8 12.94 -2.47 -2.53
CA LYS A 8 14.20 -3.13 -2.89
C LYS A 8 14.00 -4.02 -4.11
N ALA A 9 12.97 -4.86 -4.14
CA ALA A 9 12.67 -5.72 -5.29
C ALA A 9 12.43 -4.90 -6.57
N LEU A 10 11.64 -3.83 -6.48
CA LEU A 10 11.43 -2.90 -7.59
C LEU A 10 12.75 -2.26 -8.07
N THR A 11 13.58 -1.78 -7.14
CA THR A 11 14.86 -1.14 -7.49
C THR A 11 15.85 -2.13 -8.10
N THR A 12 15.89 -3.38 -7.62
CA THR A 12 16.71 -4.46 -8.20
C THR A 12 16.28 -4.80 -9.63
N MET A 13 15.00 -4.64 -9.95
CA MET A 13 14.48 -4.75 -11.33
C MET A 13 14.64 -3.45 -12.14
N ASN A 14 15.37 -2.45 -11.64
CA ASN A 14 15.50 -1.12 -12.24
C ASN A 14 14.16 -0.38 -12.42
N ILE A 15 13.16 -0.71 -11.60
CA ILE A 15 11.85 -0.05 -11.57
C ILE A 15 11.86 1.05 -10.51
N ARG A 16 11.79 2.32 -10.93
CA ARG A 16 11.95 3.51 -10.05
C ARG A 16 10.63 4.14 -9.63
N LEU A 17 9.65 3.31 -9.25
CA LEU A 17 8.30 3.78 -8.91
C LEU A 17 8.26 4.76 -7.73
N LYS A 18 9.16 4.61 -6.75
CA LYS A 18 9.25 5.47 -5.55
C LYS A 18 9.55 6.94 -5.86
N GLU A 19 10.17 7.23 -7.00
CA GLU A 19 10.55 8.59 -7.39
C GLU A 19 9.36 9.36 -7.98
N VAL A 20 8.35 8.63 -8.46
CA VAL A 20 7.22 9.21 -9.20
C VAL A 20 5.93 9.18 -8.36
N ILE A 21 5.72 8.12 -7.59
CA ILE A 21 4.53 7.92 -6.74
C ILE A 21 4.90 8.20 -5.29
N SER A 22 4.10 9.01 -4.60
CA SER A 22 4.35 9.38 -3.20
C SER A 22 4.30 8.18 -2.26
N GLN A 23 3.38 7.24 -2.48
CA GLN A 23 3.18 6.06 -1.63
C GLN A 23 3.07 4.78 -2.48
N ILE A 24 4.07 3.91 -2.39
CA ILE A 24 4.07 2.64 -3.12
C ILE A 24 3.07 1.62 -2.55
N HIS A 25 2.73 1.74 -1.26
CA HIS A 25 1.70 0.94 -0.59
C HIS A 25 0.33 1.62 -0.60
N GLY A 26 0.17 2.72 -1.34
CA GLY A 26 -1.14 3.32 -1.57
C GLY A 26 -1.97 2.47 -2.54
N ALA A 27 -3.28 2.73 -2.64
CA ALA A 27 -4.19 1.97 -3.49
C ALA A 27 -3.68 1.85 -4.95
N SER A 28 -3.20 2.95 -5.55
CA SER A 28 -2.64 2.93 -6.91
C SER A 28 -1.33 2.14 -7.01
N GLY A 29 -0.44 2.28 -6.03
CA GLY A 29 0.86 1.58 -6.03
C GLY A 29 0.70 0.08 -5.85
N LEU A 30 -0.14 -0.36 -4.92
CA LEU A 30 -0.46 -1.79 -4.74
C LEU A 30 -1.18 -2.36 -5.95
N LYS A 31 -2.12 -1.62 -6.55
CA LYS A 31 -2.81 -2.07 -7.78
C LYS A 31 -1.83 -2.31 -8.91
N LEU A 32 -0.87 -1.39 -9.09
CA LEU A 32 0.19 -1.49 -10.08
C LEU A 32 1.12 -2.69 -9.82
N ILE A 33 1.59 -2.82 -8.59
CA ILE A 33 2.46 -3.93 -8.16
C ILE A 33 1.75 -5.27 -8.38
N ARG A 34 0.47 -5.38 -8.01
CA ARG A 34 -0.34 -6.58 -8.23
C ARG A 34 -0.56 -6.89 -9.70
N ALA A 35 -0.72 -5.87 -10.55
CA ALA A 35 -0.80 -6.07 -12.00
C ALA A 35 0.51 -6.61 -12.57
N ILE A 36 1.66 -6.10 -12.10
CA ILE A 36 2.99 -6.62 -12.47
C ILE A 36 3.13 -8.10 -12.07
N LEU A 37 2.69 -8.46 -10.86
CA LEU A 37 2.68 -9.84 -10.39
C LEU A 37 1.70 -10.74 -11.17
N ALA A 38 0.58 -10.19 -11.65
CA ALA A 38 -0.36 -10.88 -12.53
C ALA A 38 0.18 -11.09 -13.96
N GLY A 39 1.38 -10.59 -14.27
CA GLY A 39 2.05 -10.78 -15.56
C GLY A 39 1.95 -9.60 -16.51
N GLU A 40 1.30 -8.50 -16.11
CA GLU A 40 1.25 -7.28 -16.91
C GLU A 40 2.62 -6.59 -16.90
N ARG A 41 3.14 -6.27 -18.08
CA ARG A 41 4.49 -5.73 -18.27
C ARG A 41 4.53 -4.50 -19.16
N ASP A 42 3.43 -4.15 -19.82
CA ASP A 42 3.36 -2.97 -20.66
C ASP A 42 3.26 -1.71 -19.77
N PRO A 43 4.28 -0.83 -19.78
CA PRO A 43 4.25 0.41 -19.01
C PRO A 43 3.05 1.31 -19.36
N LYS A 44 2.52 1.23 -20.58
CA LYS A 44 1.35 2.00 -21.01
C LYS A 44 0.06 1.46 -20.39
N VAL A 45 -0.09 0.15 -20.27
CA VAL A 45 -1.25 -0.45 -19.61
C VAL A 45 -1.18 -0.19 -18.10
N LEU A 46 0.01 -0.40 -17.53
CA LEU A 46 0.28 -0.18 -16.11
C LEU A 46 0.03 1.28 -15.70
N VAL A 47 0.41 2.28 -16.51
CA VAL A 47 0.19 3.69 -16.13
C VAL A 47 -1.28 4.04 -16.03
N GLU A 48 -2.13 3.50 -16.89
CA GLU A 48 -3.58 3.75 -16.89
C GLU A 48 -4.27 3.20 -15.63
N MET A 49 -3.62 2.28 -14.90
CA MET A 49 -4.11 1.79 -13.60
C MET A 49 -3.83 2.75 -12.44
N CYS A 50 -2.98 3.76 -12.64
CA CYS A 50 -2.67 4.77 -11.63
C CYS A 50 -3.81 5.78 -11.48
N ASP A 51 -3.82 6.51 -10.35
CA ASP A 51 -4.82 7.54 -10.11
C ASP A 51 -4.79 8.64 -11.18
N SER A 52 -5.96 9.17 -11.52
CA SER A 52 -6.18 10.32 -12.40
C SER A 52 -5.25 11.52 -12.13
N ARG A 53 -4.89 11.79 -10.87
CA ARG A 53 -3.95 12.86 -10.51
C ARG A 53 -2.53 12.59 -10.99
N ILE A 54 -2.07 11.34 -10.87
CA ILE A 54 -0.74 10.91 -11.34
C ILE A 54 -0.70 10.93 -12.86
N LEU A 55 -1.77 10.47 -13.50
CA LEU A 55 -1.93 10.48 -14.95
C LEU A 55 -1.84 11.90 -15.55
N LYS A 56 -2.47 12.90 -14.91
CA LYS A 56 -2.46 14.28 -15.41
C LYS A 56 -1.11 14.97 -15.30
N THR A 57 -0.32 14.65 -14.27
CA THR A 57 0.90 15.42 -13.96
C THR A 57 2.20 14.67 -14.28
N LYS A 58 2.18 13.33 -14.22
CA LYS A 58 3.42 12.52 -14.20
C LYS A 58 3.35 11.26 -15.07
N LYS A 59 2.40 11.13 -15.99
CA LYS A 59 2.24 9.93 -16.84
C LYS A 59 3.54 9.48 -17.51
N ASP A 60 4.23 10.37 -18.22
CA ASP A 60 5.50 10.05 -18.88
C ASP A 60 6.60 9.61 -17.91
N LEU A 61 6.64 10.19 -16.71
CA LEU A 61 7.60 9.80 -15.68
C LEU A 61 7.30 8.41 -15.13
N VAL A 62 6.03 8.05 -14.96
CA VAL A 62 5.63 6.70 -14.53
C VAL A 62 5.97 5.67 -15.61
N ILE A 63 5.68 5.97 -16.88
CA ILE A 63 6.06 5.08 -17.99
C ILE A 63 7.58 4.86 -18.00
N LYS A 64 8.37 5.92 -17.81
CA LYS A 64 9.84 5.81 -17.73
C LYS A 64 10.30 5.02 -16.50
N SER A 65 9.64 5.17 -15.36
CA SER A 65 10.04 4.48 -14.13
C SER A 65 9.67 3.00 -14.13
N LEU A 66 8.70 2.59 -14.95
CA LEU A 66 8.31 1.20 -15.20
C LEU A 66 9.19 0.47 -16.22
N LYS A 67 10.10 1.18 -16.90
CA LYS A 67 11.09 0.56 -17.79
C LYS A 67 12.20 -0.08 -16.96
N GLY A 68 12.04 -1.37 -16.68
CA GLY A 68 13.00 -2.18 -15.94
C GLY A 68 13.13 -3.59 -16.49
N HIS A 69 13.92 -4.40 -15.79
CA HIS A 69 14.11 -5.81 -16.07
C HIS A 69 13.25 -6.65 -15.13
N TYR A 70 12.13 -7.16 -15.66
CA TYR A 70 11.21 -8.04 -14.94
C TYR A 70 11.76 -9.47 -14.89
N ASN A 71 12.82 -9.68 -14.11
CA ASN A 71 13.41 -11.00 -13.89
C ASN A 71 12.59 -11.83 -12.88
N GLU A 72 12.67 -13.15 -13.00
CA GLU A 72 11.90 -14.06 -12.17
C GLU A 72 12.24 -13.94 -10.68
N ALA A 73 13.52 -13.81 -10.34
CA ALA A 73 13.97 -13.65 -8.96
C ALA A 73 13.43 -12.36 -8.31
N GLY A 74 13.38 -11.25 -9.06
CA GLY A 74 12.86 -9.97 -8.58
C GLY A 74 11.34 -9.97 -8.44
N LEU A 75 10.64 -10.62 -9.39
CA LEU A 75 9.19 -10.84 -9.31
C LEU A 75 8.83 -11.70 -8.10
N PHE A 76 9.57 -12.79 -7.87
CA PHE A 76 9.39 -13.65 -6.70
C PHE A 76 9.63 -12.88 -5.40
N ALA A 77 10.70 -12.10 -5.31
CA ALA A 77 10.97 -11.28 -4.13
C ALA A 77 9.87 -10.22 -3.89
N LEU A 78 9.34 -9.62 -4.97
CA LEU A 78 8.23 -8.67 -4.90
C LEU A 78 6.95 -9.36 -4.41
N GLU A 79 6.64 -10.54 -4.93
CA GLU A 79 5.49 -11.35 -4.52
C GLU A 79 5.55 -11.68 -3.02
N GLN A 80 6.67 -12.22 -2.54
CA GLN A 80 6.86 -12.54 -1.12
C GLN A 80 6.69 -11.30 -0.23
N ALA A 81 7.16 -10.14 -0.69
CA ALA A 81 7.01 -8.88 0.05
C ALA A 81 5.56 -8.41 0.12
N VAL A 82 4.80 -8.52 -0.98
CA VAL A 82 3.37 -8.18 -1.06
C VAL A 82 2.54 -9.14 -0.21
N THR A 83 2.79 -10.45 -0.30
CA THR A 83 2.10 -11.47 0.48
C THR A 83 2.28 -11.25 1.98
N CYS A 84 3.51 -10.98 2.43
CA CYS A 84 3.75 -10.62 3.82
C CYS A 84 3.00 -9.35 4.22
N TYR A 85 3.04 -8.30 3.38
CA TYR A 85 2.32 -7.06 3.65
C TYR A 85 0.81 -7.30 3.82
N ASP A 86 0.19 -8.04 2.90
CA ASP A 86 -1.23 -8.37 2.94
C ASP A 86 -1.59 -9.18 4.18
N PHE A 87 -0.75 -10.16 4.57
CA PHE A 87 -0.93 -10.90 5.81
C PHE A 87 -0.99 -9.99 7.03
N TYR A 88 -0.06 -9.05 7.16
CA TYR A 88 -0.09 -8.09 8.28
C TYR A 88 -1.32 -7.18 8.24
N GLN A 89 -1.75 -6.74 7.06
CA GLN A 89 -2.97 -5.93 6.93
C GLN A 89 -4.20 -6.68 7.43
N VAL A 90 -4.33 -7.98 7.11
CA VAL A 90 -5.43 -8.83 7.61
C VAL A 90 -5.39 -8.94 9.13
N GLN A 91 -4.20 -9.15 9.71
CA GLN A 91 -4.07 -9.27 11.16
C GLN A 91 -4.39 -7.96 11.89
N ILE A 92 -3.97 -6.82 11.34
CA ILE A 92 -4.32 -5.49 11.87
C ILE A 92 -5.83 -5.28 11.83
N ALA A 93 -6.49 -5.56 10.70
CA ALA A 93 -7.93 -5.41 10.58
C ALA A 93 -8.72 -6.29 11.58
N ARG A 94 -8.25 -7.52 11.84
CA ARG A 94 -8.83 -8.40 12.86
C ARG A 94 -8.70 -7.81 14.27
N TRP A 95 -7.58 -7.17 14.57
CA TRP A 95 -7.37 -6.53 15.86
C TRP A 95 -8.22 -5.27 15.99
N ASP A 96 -8.37 -4.49 14.92
CA ASP A 96 -9.24 -3.31 14.91
C ASP A 96 -10.71 -3.71 15.20
N GLU A 97 -11.18 -4.82 14.62
CA GLU A 97 -12.52 -5.36 14.89
C GLU A 97 -12.70 -5.77 16.36
N GLN A 98 -11.74 -6.52 16.92
CA GLN A 98 -11.80 -6.90 18.34
C GLN A 98 -11.72 -5.69 19.27
N LEU A 99 -10.90 -4.69 18.94
CA LEU A 99 -10.80 -3.46 19.70
C LEU A 99 -12.12 -2.70 19.68
N GLU A 100 -12.77 -2.61 18.52
CA GLU A 100 -14.07 -1.94 18.39
C GLU A 100 -15.17 -2.64 19.20
N GLU A 101 -15.19 -3.96 19.24
CA GLU A 101 -16.10 -4.72 20.12
C GLU A 101 -15.86 -4.44 21.61
N VAL A 102 -14.60 -4.41 22.03
CA VAL A 102 -14.24 -4.10 23.42
C VAL A 102 -14.62 -2.66 23.77
N LEU A 103 -14.36 -1.70 22.87
CA LEU A 103 -14.76 -0.30 23.04
C LEU A 103 -16.28 -0.14 23.14
N LYS A 104 -17.06 -0.89 22.33
CA LYS A 104 -18.54 -0.90 22.42
C LYS A 104 -19.02 -1.43 23.77
N LYS A 105 -18.39 -2.50 24.29
CA LYS A 105 -18.72 -3.04 25.62
C LYS A 105 -18.42 -2.05 26.75
N ILE A 106 -17.25 -1.39 26.71
CA ILE A 106 -16.85 -0.42 27.73
C ILE A 106 -17.69 0.88 27.66
N SER A 107 -18.01 1.36 26.47
CA SER A 107 -18.85 2.56 26.29
C SER A 107 -20.32 2.32 26.62
N SER A 108 -20.80 1.07 26.53
CA SER A 108 -22.14 0.70 26.99
C SER A 108 -22.27 0.64 28.52
N ASP A 109 -21.16 0.59 29.25
CA ASP A 109 -21.11 0.37 30.72
C ASP A 109 -20.62 1.60 31.51
N LYS A 110 -20.46 2.76 30.86
CA LYS A 110 -20.17 4.03 31.54
C LYS A 110 -21.16 5.13 31.14
N PRO A 111 -21.91 5.71 32.10
CA PRO A 111 -22.53 7.01 31.84
C PRO A 111 -21.41 8.03 31.59
N ILE A 112 -21.63 8.91 30.62
CA ILE A 112 -20.74 9.98 30.20
C ILE A 112 -20.29 10.75 31.46
N GLN A 113 -19.06 10.50 31.94
CA GLN A 113 -18.46 11.35 32.96
C GLN A 113 -17.94 12.60 32.27
N ASP A 114 -18.74 13.66 32.36
CA ASP A 114 -18.35 15.02 32.02
C ASP A 114 -17.24 15.47 32.98
N TYR A 115 -15.99 15.38 32.52
CA TYR A 115 -14.80 15.84 33.25
C TYR A 115 -14.64 17.36 33.27
N ASN A 116 -15.66 18.15 32.86
CA ASN A 116 -15.54 19.59 32.71
C ASN A 116 -16.30 20.45 33.74
N LYS A 117 -16.61 19.93 34.94
CA LYS A 117 -17.01 20.79 36.08
C LYS A 117 -15.79 21.30 36.83
N LYS A 118 -15.34 22.52 36.46
CA LYS A 118 -14.41 23.32 37.28
C LYS A 118 -15.02 23.58 38.67
N PRO A 119 -14.31 23.30 39.78
CA PRO A 119 -14.75 23.72 41.10
C PRO A 119 -14.58 25.25 41.25
N ARG A 120 -15.55 25.87 41.91
CA ARG A 120 -15.62 27.30 42.22
C ARG A 120 -15.16 27.55 43.65
#